data_AF-C9XVX8-F1
#
_entry.id   AF-C9XVX8-F1
#
_cell.length_a   1.000
_cell.length_b   1.000
_cell.length_c   1.000
_cell.angle_alpha   90.00
_cell.angle_beta   90.00
_cell.angle_gamma   90.00
#
_symmetry.space_group_name_H-M   'P 1'
#
loop_
_entity.id
_entity.type
_entity.pdbx_description
1 polymer ?
#
loop_
_entity_poly.entity_id
_entity_poly.type
_entity_poly.pdbx_seq_one_letter_code
_entity_poly.pdbx_strand_id
1 'polypeptide(L)'
;MKFGGRRTTAMYFEPAFFALALISIWLSIKQFGIKTPKTDGMILLGIVLSGSFSGVMTFILFYLLEWAFQYLNKNAIRKKLPLAIVSLAVFIVGVVFAFPYIAERIGDLGTEGSSSYYRIIGPLVMVGYSLTNIDGVVRFGSLYEYVASFGIFNGADVGKTIDNGLYLLIIYFSWFAVLLTGWYMFRVGKMMINAFGNNQNFRVQLWLFTPVSLFFTGSIFSPEYAFLIVCPFILRKALNITDS
;
A
#
# COMPACT_ATOMS: atom_id res chain seq x y z
N MET A 1 -20.76 28.29 -26.84
CA MET A 1 -19.59 27.89 -26.05
C MET A 1 -20.07 27.03 -24.89
N LYS A 2 -19.82 25.70 -24.93
CA LYS A 2 -20.12 24.78 -23.82
C LYS A 2 -18.93 24.81 -22.87
N PHE A 3 -19.10 25.40 -21.70
CA PHE A 3 -18.11 25.35 -20.64
C PHE A 3 -17.91 23.89 -20.22
N GLY A 4 -16.64 23.44 -20.29
CA GLY A 4 -16.07 22.33 -19.53
C GLY A 4 -16.81 21.01 -19.58
N GLY A 5 -16.26 20.04 -20.31
CA GLY A 5 -16.59 18.63 -20.11
C GLY A 5 -16.64 18.31 -18.62
N ARG A 6 -17.63 17.51 -18.20
CA ARG A 6 -17.77 17.03 -16.83
C ARG A 6 -16.38 16.71 -16.30
N ARG A 7 -15.91 17.52 -15.33
CA ARG A 7 -14.73 17.20 -14.56
C ARG A 7 -14.99 15.80 -14.01
N THR A 8 -14.27 14.81 -14.53
CA THR A 8 -14.03 13.58 -13.81
C THR A 8 -13.61 13.99 -12.40
N THR A 9 -14.13 13.29 -11.41
CA THR A 9 -13.70 13.38 -10.00
C THR A 9 -12.26 12.86 -9.91
N ALA A 10 -11.34 13.58 -10.55
CA ALA A 10 -9.94 13.27 -10.67
C ALA A 10 -9.27 13.73 -9.38
N MET A 11 -9.36 12.87 -8.38
CA MET A 11 -8.35 12.83 -7.35
C MET A 11 -7.01 12.49 -8.04
N TYR A 12 -6.13 13.49 -8.10
CA TYR A 12 -4.77 13.40 -8.65
C TYR A 12 -3.90 12.46 -7.79
N PHE A 13 -2.58 12.43 -7.96
CA PHE A 13 -1.60 11.64 -7.18
C PHE A 13 -1.75 11.69 -5.63
N GLU A 14 -2.60 12.57 -5.09
CA GLU A 14 -2.71 12.96 -3.69
C GLU A 14 -3.42 11.97 -2.74
N PRO A 15 -4.48 11.21 -3.09
CA PRO A 15 -5.11 10.25 -2.15
C PRO A 15 -4.14 9.18 -1.68
N ALA A 16 -3.36 8.65 -2.62
CA ALA A 16 -2.47 7.53 -2.33
C ALA A 16 -1.25 8.02 -1.55
N PHE A 17 -0.62 9.13 -1.96
CA PHE A 17 0.50 9.67 -1.18
C PHE A 17 0.08 10.15 0.22
N PHE A 18 -1.10 10.78 0.35
CA PHE A 18 -1.64 11.17 1.65
C PHE A 18 -1.97 9.95 2.53
N ALA A 19 -2.60 8.92 1.97
CA ALA A 19 -2.85 7.68 2.71
C ALA A 19 -1.55 6.96 3.12
N LEU A 20 -0.52 7.00 2.27
CA LEU A 20 0.82 6.50 2.60
C LEU A 20 1.38 7.24 3.81
N ALA A 21 1.27 8.57 3.83
CA ALA A 21 1.70 9.39 4.96
C ALA A 21 0.92 9.05 6.24
N LEU A 22 -0.40 8.92 6.16
CA LEU A 22 -1.24 8.51 7.30
C LEU A 22 -0.85 7.13 7.85
N ILE A 23 -0.61 6.15 6.98
CA ILE A 23 -0.18 4.81 7.39
C ILE A 23 1.22 4.83 8.01
N SER A 24 2.14 5.63 7.46
CA SER A 24 3.49 5.81 8.03
C SER A 24 3.42 6.43 9.43
N ILE A 25 2.62 7.48 9.62
CA ILE A 25 2.37 8.10 10.93
C ILE A 25 1.75 7.08 11.89
N TRP A 26 0.75 6.33 11.43
CA TRP A 26 0.10 5.29 12.22
C TRP A 26 1.10 4.23 12.71
N LEU A 27 1.93 3.69 11.81
CA LEU A 27 2.97 2.72 12.16
C LEU A 27 4.00 3.30 13.12
N SER A 28 4.33 4.59 12.97
CA SER A 28 5.23 5.31 13.87
C SER A 28 4.63 5.42 15.28
N ILE A 29 3.37 5.82 15.40
CA ILE A 29 2.65 5.88 16.69
C ILE A 29 2.61 4.50 17.34
N LYS A 30 2.33 3.45 16.56
CA LYS A 30 2.32 2.07 17.04
C LYS A 30 3.69 1.56 17.51
N GLN A 31 4.81 2.19 17.12
CA GLN A 31 6.14 1.84 17.64
C GLN A 31 6.28 2.16 19.14
N PHE A 32 5.54 3.15 19.67
CA PHE A 32 5.57 3.50 21.09
C PHE A 32 4.85 2.49 22.00
N GLY A 33 4.21 1.45 21.45
CA GLY A 33 3.49 0.44 22.24
C GLY A 33 2.21 0.95 22.93
N ILE A 34 1.83 2.22 22.72
CA ILE A 34 0.65 2.83 23.31
C ILE A 34 -0.60 2.40 22.52
N LYS A 35 -1.60 1.86 23.22
CA LYS A 35 -2.90 1.54 22.61
C LYS A 35 -3.73 2.82 22.43
N THR A 36 -3.87 3.28 21.19
CA THR A 36 -4.60 4.50 20.87
C THR A 36 -5.76 4.22 19.90
N PRO A 37 -6.87 3.61 20.37
CA PRO A 37 -8.00 3.27 19.51
C PRO A 37 -8.65 4.50 18.85
N LYS A 38 -8.59 5.66 19.51
CA LYS A 38 -9.02 6.95 18.93
C LYS A 38 -8.18 7.32 17.71
N THR A 39 -6.87 7.17 17.81
CA THR A 39 -5.95 7.44 16.71
C THR A 39 -6.16 6.47 15.54
N ASP A 40 -6.41 5.18 15.82
CA ASP A 40 -6.72 4.19 14.78
C ASP A 40 -7.97 4.60 13.99
N GLY A 41 -9.02 5.07 14.69
CA GLY A 41 -10.24 5.60 14.07
C GLY A 41 -10.00 6.90 13.28
N MET A 42 -9.19 7.82 13.79
CA MET A 42 -8.82 9.06 13.08
C MET A 42 -8.03 8.79 11.81
N ILE A 43 -7.08 7.86 11.84
CA ILE A 43 -6.29 7.46 10.67
C ILE A 43 -7.21 6.82 9.63
N LEU A 44 -8.07 5.87 10.04
CA LEU A 44 -9.03 5.24 9.13
C LEU A 44 -9.95 6.29 8.48
N LEU A 45 -10.49 7.21 9.28
CA LEU A 45 -11.34 8.30 8.77
C LEU A 45 -10.56 9.17 7.77
N GLY A 46 -9.32 9.55 8.08
CA GLY A 46 -8.47 10.32 7.17
C GLY A 46 -8.20 9.59 5.84
N ILE A 47 -7.95 8.28 5.91
CA ILE A 47 -7.76 7.43 4.71
C ILE A 47 -9.05 7.36 3.89
N VAL A 48 -10.20 7.15 4.52
CA VAL A 48 -11.50 7.10 3.81
C VAL A 48 -11.81 8.45 3.18
N LEU A 49 -11.64 9.56 3.90
CA LEU A 49 -11.84 10.92 3.40
C LEU A 49 -10.88 11.29 2.27
N SER A 50 -9.66 10.72 2.27
CA SER A 50 -8.74 10.90 1.16
C SER A 50 -9.21 10.25 -0.14
N GLY A 51 -10.15 9.29 -0.07
CA GLY A 51 -10.63 8.54 -1.23
C GLY A 51 -9.60 7.57 -1.81
N SER A 52 -8.67 7.09 -0.98
CA SER A 52 -7.56 6.23 -1.37
C SER A 52 -7.88 4.75 -1.19
N PHE A 53 -8.18 4.05 -2.28
CA PHE A 53 -8.43 2.60 -2.27
C PHE A 53 -7.24 1.79 -1.75
N SER A 54 -6.03 2.08 -2.22
CA SER A 54 -4.81 1.42 -1.75
C SER A 54 -4.56 1.68 -0.26
N GLY A 55 -4.87 2.88 0.22
CA GLY A 55 -4.84 3.24 1.63
C GLY A 55 -5.79 2.41 2.48
N VAL A 56 -7.07 2.36 2.10
CA VAL A 56 -8.10 1.58 2.82
C VAL A 56 -7.71 0.11 2.87
N MET A 57 -7.27 -0.46 1.75
CA MET A 57 -6.85 -1.86 1.68
C MET A 57 -5.62 -2.16 2.54
N THR A 58 -4.64 -1.27 2.55
CA THR A 58 -3.43 -1.44 3.37
C THR A 58 -3.76 -1.35 4.85
N PHE A 59 -4.62 -0.42 5.25
CA PHE A 59 -5.08 -0.31 6.64
C PHE A 59 -5.83 -1.57 7.08
N ILE A 60 -6.75 -2.07 6.24
CA ILE A 60 -7.47 -3.33 6.47
C ILE A 60 -6.49 -4.49 6.65
N LEU A 61 -5.52 -4.64 5.74
CA LEU A 61 -4.51 -5.69 5.80
C LEU A 61 -3.72 -5.63 7.11
N PHE A 62 -3.24 -4.45 7.52
CA PHE A 62 -2.45 -4.30 8.72
C PHE A 62 -3.26 -4.47 10.00
N TYR A 63 -4.51 -4.02 10.01
CA TYR A 63 -5.44 -4.25 11.11
C TYR A 63 -5.75 -5.74 11.29
N LEU A 64 -6.03 -6.46 10.19
CA LEU A 64 -6.26 -7.90 10.22
C LEU A 64 -5.01 -8.67 10.67
N LEU A 65 -3.82 -8.25 10.24
CA LEU A 65 -2.56 -8.83 10.74
C LEU A 65 -2.36 -8.55 12.23
N GLU A 66 -2.63 -7.34 12.70
CA GLU A 66 -2.59 -7.01 14.13
C GLU A 66 -3.55 -7.93 14.91
N TRP A 67 -4.80 -8.03 14.45
CA TRP A 67 -5.81 -8.90 15.04
C TRP A 67 -5.36 -10.36 15.04
N ALA A 68 -4.84 -10.87 13.93
CA ALA A 68 -4.34 -12.23 13.79
C ALA A 68 -3.22 -12.52 14.80
N PHE A 69 -2.22 -11.64 14.92
CA PHE A 69 -1.11 -11.85 15.86
C PHE A 69 -1.55 -11.75 17.33
N GLN A 70 -2.52 -10.88 17.65
CA GLN A 70 -3.00 -10.68 19.01
C GLN A 70 -3.93 -11.81 19.49
N TYR A 71 -4.81 -12.29 18.62
CA TYR A 71 -5.93 -13.14 19.02
C TYR A 71 -5.81 -14.58 18.55
N LEU A 72 -5.01 -14.95 17.54
CA LEU A 72 -4.87 -16.35 17.10
C LEU A 72 -3.87 -17.18 17.94
N ASN A 73 -3.31 -16.62 19.01
CA ASN A 73 -2.47 -17.39 19.93
C ASN A 73 -3.33 -18.29 20.84
N LYS A 74 -3.03 -19.61 20.88
CA LYS A 74 -3.77 -20.63 21.65
C LYS A 74 -4.01 -20.24 23.12
N ASN A 75 -3.06 -19.56 23.76
CA ASN A 75 -3.16 -19.12 25.15
C ASN A 75 -3.99 -17.82 25.33
N ALA A 76 -4.07 -17.00 24.29
CA ALA A 76 -4.81 -15.73 24.29
C ALA A 76 -6.30 -15.91 23.93
N ILE A 77 -6.62 -16.88 23.06
CA ILE A 77 -7.98 -17.14 22.55
C ILE A 77 -8.98 -17.26 23.71
N ARG A 78 -8.76 -18.11 24.71
CA ARG A 78 -9.76 -18.34 25.77
C ARG A 78 -10.02 -17.12 26.67
N LYS A 79 -9.02 -16.28 26.93
CA LYS A 79 -9.17 -15.10 27.81
C LYS A 79 -9.58 -13.83 27.08
N LYS A 80 -9.27 -13.72 25.78
CA LYS A 80 -9.48 -12.51 24.97
C LYS A 80 -10.55 -12.68 23.88
N LEU A 81 -11.21 -13.84 23.80
CA LEU A 81 -12.28 -14.13 22.84
C LEU A 81 -13.37 -13.04 22.76
N PRO A 82 -13.96 -12.56 23.87
CA PRO A 82 -15.02 -11.56 23.77
C PRO A 82 -14.53 -10.24 23.15
N LEU A 83 -13.32 -9.80 23.51
CA LEU A 83 -12.69 -8.61 22.91
C LEU A 83 -12.36 -8.83 21.43
N ALA A 84 -11.92 -10.04 21.06
CA ALA A 84 -11.63 -10.39 19.67
C ALA A 84 -12.89 -10.30 18.80
N ILE A 85 -14.03 -10.79 19.30
CA ILE A 85 -15.33 -10.76 18.62
C ILE A 85 -15.81 -9.32 18.47
N VAL A 86 -15.74 -8.50 19.52
CA VAL A 86 -16.14 -7.08 19.47
C VAL A 86 -15.27 -6.31 18.47
N SER A 87 -13.95 -6.50 18.51
CA SER A 87 -13.01 -5.89 17.57
C SER A 87 -13.29 -6.30 16.12
N LEU A 88 -13.56 -7.59 15.88
CA LEU A 88 -13.89 -8.09 14.55
C LEU A 88 -15.25 -7.56 14.06
N ALA A 89 -16.25 -7.48 14.94
CA ALA A 89 -17.57 -6.94 14.61
C ALA A 89 -17.50 -5.46 14.20
N VAL A 90 -16.78 -4.62 14.97
CA VAL A 90 -16.56 -3.21 14.63
C VAL A 90 -15.83 -3.09 13.29
N PHE A 91 -14.82 -3.93 13.07
CA PHE A 91 -14.09 -3.96 11.81
C PHE A 91 -14.98 -4.35 10.62
N ILE A 92 -15.81 -5.39 10.76
CA ILE A 92 -16.76 -5.83 9.72
C ILE A 92 -17.74 -4.71 9.39
N VAL A 93 -18.29 -4.01 10.38
CA VAL A 93 -19.16 -2.85 10.15
C VAL A 93 -18.43 -1.80 9.30
N GLY A 94 -17.19 -1.47 9.64
CA GLY A 94 -16.36 -0.55 8.84
C GLY A 94 -16.16 -1.02 7.39
N VAL A 95 -15.90 -2.31 7.18
CA VAL A 95 -15.77 -2.90 5.84
C VAL A 95 -17.07 -2.84 5.06
N VAL A 96 -18.23 -3.08 5.70
CA VAL A 96 -19.54 -2.98 5.04
C VAL A 96 -19.80 -1.56 4.52
N PHE A 97 -19.42 -0.52 5.28
CA PHE A 97 -19.51 0.86 4.80
C PHE A 97 -18.52 1.17 3.67
N ALA A 98 -17.33 0.57 3.69
CA ALA A 98 -16.34 0.71 2.62
C ALA A 98 -16.65 -0.17 1.39
N PHE A 99 -17.51 -1.18 1.53
CA PHE A 99 -17.74 -2.22 0.51
C PHE A 99 -18.24 -1.68 -0.83
N PRO A 100 -19.19 -0.72 -0.91
CA PRO A 100 -19.63 -0.18 -2.19
C PRO A 100 -18.47 0.42 -3.00
N TYR A 101 -17.60 1.17 -2.33
CA TYR A 101 -16.41 1.76 -2.93
C TYR A 101 -15.39 0.70 -3.36
N ILE A 102 -15.20 -0.34 -2.54
CA ILE A 102 -14.30 -1.46 -2.87
C ILE A 102 -14.81 -2.23 -4.10
N ALA A 103 -16.11 -2.53 -4.14
CA ALA A 103 -16.74 -3.29 -5.21
C ALA A 103 -16.68 -2.56 -6.55
N GLU A 104 -16.95 -1.25 -6.57
CA GLU A 104 -16.81 -0.40 -7.76
C GLU A 104 -15.37 -0.44 -8.29
N ARG A 105 -14.37 -0.27 -7.41
CA ARG A 105 -12.96 -0.26 -7.81
C ARG A 105 -12.44 -1.59 -8.32
N ILE A 106 -12.95 -2.70 -7.79
CA ILE A 106 -12.63 -4.05 -8.27
C ILE A 106 -13.30 -4.29 -9.63
N GLY A 107 -14.54 -3.86 -9.82
CA GLY A 107 -15.24 -3.95 -11.11
C GLY A 107 -14.54 -3.17 -12.21
N ASP A 108 -13.97 -2.02 -11.89
CA ASP A 108 -13.21 -1.18 -12.82
C ASP A 108 -11.91 -1.82 -13.34
N LEU A 109 -11.39 -2.87 -12.69
CA LEU A 109 -10.12 -3.50 -13.11
C LEU A 109 -10.16 -4.06 -14.53
N GLY A 110 -11.32 -4.49 -15.01
CA GLY A 110 -11.50 -5.01 -16.37
C GLY A 110 -11.88 -3.96 -17.41
N THR A 111 -12.12 -2.72 -17.00
CA THR A 111 -12.65 -1.67 -17.88
C THR A 111 -11.51 -0.79 -18.40
N GLU A 112 -11.21 -0.89 -19.69
CA GLU A 112 -10.20 -0.05 -20.33
C GLU A 112 -10.52 1.45 -20.16
N GLY A 113 -9.49 2.25 -19.90
CA GLY A 113 -9.63 3.69 -19.61
C GLY A 113 -10.05 4.02 -18.17
N SER A 114 -10.38 3.02 -17.34
CA SER A 114 -10.60 3.23 -15.91
C SER A 114 -9.29 3.49 -15.16
N SER A 115 -9.40 4.19 -14.03
CA SER A 115 -8.23 4.45 -13.17
C SER A 115 -7.65 3.17 -12.57
N SER A 116 -8.49 2.18 -12.22
CA SER A 116 -8.04 0.90 -11.67
C SER A 116 -7.28 0.08 -12.72
N TYR A 117 -7.78 0.04 -13.95
CA TYR A 117 -7.12 -0.62 -15.08
C TYR A 117 -5.75 0.04 -15.33
N TYR A 118 -5.70 1.37 -15.44
CA TYR A 118 -4.47 2.12 -15.68
C TYR A 118 -3.38 1.92 -14.63
N ARG A 119 -3.75 1.70 -13.36
CA ARG A 119 -2.78 1.57 -12.25
C ARG A 119 -2.30 0.14 -12.00
N ILE A 120 -3.12 -0.85 -12.33
CA ILE A 120 -2.86 -2.24 -11.96
C ILE A 120 -2.69 -3.13 -13.19
N ILE A 121 -3.63 -3.12 -14.13
CA ILE A 121 -3.68 -4.06 -15.25
C ILE A 121 -2.85 -3.57 -16.44
N GLY A 122 -3.04 -2.33 -16.88
CA GLY A 122 -2.31 -1.76 -18.02
C GLY A 122 -0.78 -1.87 -17.86
N PRO A 123 -0.20 -1.46 -16.72
CA PRO A 123 1.23 -1.55 -16.50
C PRO A 123 1.78 -2.99 -16.44
N LEU A 124 0.96 -4.01 -16.20
CA LEU A 124 1.44 -5.41 -16.25
C LEU A 124 1.89 -5.80 -17.65
N VAL A 125 1.22 -5.28 -18.69
CA VAL A 125 1.62 -5.49 -20.08
C VAL A 125 2.97 -4.84 -20.34
N MET A 126 3.18 -3.62 -19.84
CA MET A 126 4.46 -2.90 -19.94
C MET A 126 5.59 -3.62 -19.19
N VAL A 127 5.30 -4.17 -18.01
CA VAL A 127 6.25 -4.96 -17.22
C VAL A 127 6.61 -6.25 -17.97
N GLY A 128 5.61 -6.97 -18.50
CA GLY A 128 5.82 -8.19 -19.27
C GLY A 128 6.66 -7.95 -20.53
N TYR A 129 6.37 -6.88 -21.27
CA TYR A 129 7.17 -6.48 -22.42
C TYR A 129 8.61 -6.14 -22.03
N SER A 130 8.80 -5.35 -20.97
CA SER A 130 10.14 -4.98 -20.47
C SER A 130 10.95 -6.22 -20.10
N LEU A 131 10.36 -7.15 -19.34
CA LEU A 131 11.05 -8.37 -18.89
C LEU A 131 11.43 -9.34 -20.01
N THR A 132 10.78 -9.26 -21.18
CA THR A 132 10.98 -10.19 -22.29
C THR A 132 11.72 -9.59 -23.48
N ASN A 133 11.69 -8.27 -23.65
CA ASN A 133 12.23 -7.57 -24.83
C ASN A 133 13.31 -6.53 -24.49
N ILE A 134 13.46 -6.15 -23.22
CA ILE A 134 14.47 -5.18 -22.79
C ILE A 134 15.54 -5.88 -21.96
N ASP A 135 16.76 -5.89 -22.48
CA ASP A 135 17.90 -6.41 -21.76
C ASP A 135 18.38 -5.42 -20.69
N GLY A 136 18.28 -5.82 -19.43
CA GLY A 136 18.90 -5.13 -18.32
C GLY A 136 18.16 -3.88 -17.82
N VAL A 137 18.91 -2.79 -17.62
CA VAL A 137 18.44 -1.59 -16.90
C VAL A 137 17.96 -0.53 -17.89
N VAL A 138 16.70 -0.08 -17.75
CA VAL A 138 16.16 1.04 -18.53
C VAL A 138 16.78 2.35 -18.05
N ARG A 139 17.09 3.27 -18.96
CA ARG A 139 17.69 4.56 -18.60
C ARG A 139 16.67 5.47 -17.92
N PHE A 140 17.09 6.15 -16.86
CA PHE A 140 16.29 7.21 -16.25
C PHE A 140 15.97 8.30 -17.28
N GLY A 141 14.71 8.72 -17.34
CA GLY A 141 14.23 9.75 -18.28
C GLY A 141 13.54 9.21 -19.53
N SER A 142 13.74 7.95 -19.92
CA SER A 142 13.06 7.36 -21.10
C SER A 142 11.68 6.77 -20.78
N LEU A 143 11.27 6.79 -19.51
CA LEU A 143 10.03 6.14 -19.06
C LEU A 143 8.78 6.78 -19.67
N TYR A 144 8.81 8.09 -19.93
CA TYR A 144 7.69 8.80 -20.54
C TYR A 144 7.39 8.28 -21.96
N GLU A 145 8.42 8.22 -22.80
CA GLU A 145 8.32 7.74 -24.18
C GLU A 145 7.95 6.25 -24.20
N TYR A 146 8.55 5.47 -23.28
CA TYR A 146 8.22 4.07 -23.10
C TYR A 146 6.73 3.87 -22.77
N VAL A 147 6.21 4.54 -21.74
CA VAL A 147 4.81 4.39 -21.31
C VAL A 147 3.84 4.88 -22.39
N ALA A 148 4.14 6.02 -23.02
CA ALA A 148 3.31 6.57 -24.08
C ALA A 148 3.19 5.63 -25.30
N SER A 149 4.24 4.84 -25.59
CA SER A 149 4.26 3.90 -26.73
C SER A 149 3.22 2.79 -26.63
N PHE A 150 2.76 2.44 -25.42
CA PHE A 150 1.73 1.41 -25.21
C PHE A 150 0.30 1.93 -25.37
N GLY A 151 0.10 3.26 -25.51
CA GLY A 151 -1.22 3.84 -25.77
C GLY A 151 -2.27 3.60 -24.67
N ILE A 152 -1.86 3.30 -23.44
CA ILE A 152 -2.80 2.99 -22.35
C ILE A 152 -3.50 4.26 -21.88
N PHE A 153 -4.82 4.29 -21.97
CA PHE A 153 -5.62 5.45 -21.55
C PHE A 153 -5.73 5.56 -20.02
N ASN A 154 -5.62 6.79 -19.53
CA ASN A 154 -5.97 7.21 -18.18
C ASN A 154 -7.12 8.22 -18.27
N GLY A 155 -8.37 7.73 -18.26
CA GLY A 155 -9.52 8.56 -18.58
C GLY A 155 -9.53 8.94 -20.06
N ALA A 156 -9.43 10.25 -20.35
CA ALA A 156 -9.54 10.76 -21.72
C ALA A 156 -8.21 10.85 -22.48
N ASP A 157 -7.07 10.77 -21.78
CA ASP A 157 -5.74 10.96 -22.36
C ASP A 157 -4.91 9.67 -22.29
N VAL A 158 -3.94 9.53 -23.20
CA VAL A 158 -2.91 8.48 -23.09
C VAL A 158 -2.04 8.78 -21.88
N GLY A 159 -1.97 7.82 -20.97
CA GLY A 159 -1.16 7.93 -19.77
C GLY A 159 0.33 7.90 -20.08
N LYS A 160 1.07 8.61 -19.25
CA LYS A 160 2.49 8.96 -19.48
C LYS A 160 3.39 8.58 -18.31
N THR A 161 2.80 8.07 -17.23
CA THR A 161 3.47 7.74 -15.97
C THR A 161 3.01 6.38 -15.47
N ILE A 162 3.82 5.70 -14.67
CA ILE A 162 3.41 4.48 -13.99
C ILE A 162 3.16 4.80 -12.53
N ASP A 163 1.91 4.72 -12.11
CA ASP A 163 1.48 5.06 -10.75
C ASP A 163 1.60 3.83 -9.82
N ASN A 164 2.68 3.07 -9.99
CA ASN A 164 3.01 1.88 -9.22
C ASN A 164 4.53 1.70 -9.18
N GLY A 165 5.10 1.95 -8.01
CA GLY A 165 6.52 1.86 -7.73
C GLY A 165 7.12 0.49 -7.95
N LEU A 166 6.38 -0.60 -7.73
CA LEU A 166 6.91 -1.94 -7.95
C LEU A 166 7.11 -2.19 -9.45
N TYR A 167 6.11 -1.84 -10.25
CA TYR A 167 6.21 -1.95 -11.71
C TYR A 167 7.31 -1.05 -12.27
N LEU A 168 7.44 0.15 -11.71
CA LEU A 168 8.50 1.09 -12.08
C LEU A 168 9.89 0.52 -11.74
N LEU A 169 10.07 -0.12 -10.58
CA LEU A 169 11.31 -0.83 -10.24
C LEU A 169 11.57 -1.99 -11.20
N ILE A 170 10.54 -2.77 -11.58
CA ILE A 170 10.72 -3.88 -12.52
C ILE A 170 11.08 -3.36 -13.91
N ILE A 171 10.51 -2.25 -14.37
CA ILE A 171 10.89 -1.67 -15.67
C ILE A 171 12.31 -1.13 -15.63
N TYR A 172 12.71 -0.47 -14.54
CA TYR A 172 14.07 0.07 -14.43
C TYR A 172 15.13 -1.00 -14.22
N PHE A 173 14.87 -2.03 -13.42
CA PHE A 173 15.88 -2.99 -12.98
C PHE A 173 15.60 -4.44 -13.42
N SER A 174 14.58 -4.66 -14.24
CA SER A 174 14.22 -5.96 -14.83
C SER A 174 14.12 -7.07 -13.76
N TRP A 175 14.58 -8.28 -14.09
CA TRP A 175 14.57 -9.46 -13.24
C TRP A 175 15.25 -9.25 -11.88
N PHE A 176 16.20 -8.32 -11.76
CA PHE A 176 16.82 -8.00 -10.48
C PHE A 176 15.80 -7.46 -9.48
N ALA A 177 14.90 -6.57 -9.89
CA ALA A 177 13.82 -6.08 -9.02
C ALA A 177 12.82 -7.18 -8.64
N VAL A 178 12.51 -8.09 -9.56
CA VAL A 178 11.63 -9.25 -9.30
C VAL A 178 12.23 -10.16 -8.24
N LEU A 179 13.50 -10.55 -8.40
CA LEU A 179 14.21 -11.41 -7.47
C LEU A 179 14.39 -10.75 -6.09
N LEU A 180 14.74 -9.46 -6.07
CA LEU A 180 14.90 -8.71 -4.82
C LEU A 180 13.57 -8.59 -4.07
N THR A 181 12.48 -8.30 -4.78
CA THR A 181 11.13 -8.24 -4.20
C THR A 181 10.71 -9.60 -3.67
N GLY A 182 10.93 -10.68 -4.43
CA GLY A 182 10.65 -12.05 -3.99
C GLY A 182 11.43 -12.45 -2.74
N TRP A 183 12.74 -12.14 -2.71
CA TRP A 183 13.59 -12.36 -1.53
C TRP A 183 13.11 -11.56 -0.31
N TYR A 184 12.73 -10.30 -0.50
CA TYR A 184 12.22 -9.46 0.57
C TYR A 184 10.89 -10.01 1.11
N MET A 185 9.97 -10.39 0.23
CA MET A 185 8.68 -10.99 0.62
C MET A 185 8.87 -12.33 1.34
N PHE A 186 9.85 -13.14 0.93
CA PHE A 186 10.20 -14.37 1.65
C PHE A 186 10.71 -14.09 3.08
N ARG A 187 11.52 -13.05 3.28
CA ARG A 187 11.94 -12.61 4.61
C ARG A 187 10.75 -12.20 5.47
N VAL A 188 9.81 -11.43 4.90
CA VAL A 188 8.57 -11.01 5.59
C VAL A 188 7.71 -12.23 5.96
N GLY A 189 7.55 -13.19 5.06
CA GLY A 189 6.83 -14.44 5.33
C GLY A 189 7.43 -15.24 6.49
N LYS A 190 8.76 -15.38 6.51
CA LYS A 190 9.47 -16.01 7.65
C LYS A 190 9.26 -15.27 8.97
N MET A 191 9.20 -13.93 8.95
CA MET A 191 8.90 -13.14 10.14
C MET A 191 7.45 -13.34 10.59
N MET A 192 6.50 -13.39 9.65
CA MET A 192 5.08 -13.58 9.93
C MET A 192 4.80 -14.91 10.65
N ILE A 193 5.41 -16.00 10.21
CA ILE A 193 5.24 -17.33 10.84
C ILE A 193 5.67 -17.31 12.31
N ASN A 194 6.74 -16.57 12.63
CA ASN A 194 7.27 -16.48 13.99
C ASN A 194 6.60 -15.40 14.86
N ALA A 195 5.69 -14.61 14.30
CA ALA A 195 5.08 -13.45 14.98
C ALA A 195 3.73 -13.77 15.65
N PHE A 196 3.16 -14.97 15.43
CA PHE A 196 1.91 -15.38 16.06
C PHE A 196 2.03 -15.39 17.58
N GLY A 197 1.23 -14.55 18.25
CA GLY A 197 1.24 -14.42 19.70
C GLY A 197 2.33 -13.52 20.29
N ASN A 198 3.32 -13.08 19.49
CA ASN A 198 4.36 -12.17 19.96
C ASN A 198 4.92 -11.28 18.83
N ASN A 199 4.09 -10.42 18.27
CA ASN A 199 4.50 -9.40 17.31
C ASN A 199 4.79 -8.06 18.02
N GLN A 200 5.84 -8.02 18.83
CA GLN A 200 6.23 -6.79 19.54
C GLN A 200 6.49 -5.66 18.54
N ASN A 201 5.93 -4.49 18.86
CA ASN A 201 6.13 -3.23 18.14
C ASN A 201 5.86 -3.35 16.64
N PHE A 202 4.86 -4.15 16.24
CA PHE A 202 4.36 -4.23 14.86
C PHE A 202 5.45 -4.61 13.84
N ARG A 203 6.41 -5.45 14.24
CA ARG A 203 7.56 -5.79 13.39
C ARG A 203 7.14 -6.31 12.02
N VAL A 204 6.17 -7.20 11.94
CA VAL A 204 5.76 -7.73 10.62
C VAL A 204 5.13 -6.64 9.75
N GLN A 205 4.22 -5.83 10.30
CA GLN A 205 3.58 -4.73 9.58
C GLN A 205 4.62 -3.69 9.13
N LEU A 206 5.59 -3.37 9.97
CA LEU A 206 6.67 -2.45 9.66
C LEU A 206 7.48 -2.91 8.44
N TRP A 207 7.89 -4.19 8.41
CA TRP A 207 8.63 -4.73 7.27
C TRP A 207 7.75 -4.94 6.04
N LEU A 208 6.47 -5.29 6.21
CA LEU A 208 5.52 -5.44 5.11
C LEU A 208 5.12 -4.09 4.49
N PHE A 209 5.24 -2.99 5.24
CA PHE A 209 4.95 -1.64 4.74
C PHE A 209 5.83 -1.22 3.58
N THR A 210 7.12 -1.58 3.59
CA THR A 210 8.04 -1.25 2.49
C THR A 210 7.53 -1.76 1.13
N PRO A 211 7.26 -3.07 0.91
CA PRO A 211 6.76 -3.53 -0.38
C PRO A 211 5.31 -3.11 -0.65
N VAL A 212 4.46 -3.00 0.36
CA VAL A 212 3.06 -2.55 0.16
C VAL A 212 3.01 -1.08 -0.27
N SER A 213 3.92 -0.25 0.24
CA SER A 213 3.99 1.16 -0.11
C SER A 213 4.33 1.42 -1.58
N LEU A 214 4.99 0.47 -2.26
CA LEU A 214 5.32 0.58 -3.67
C LEU A 214 4.06 0.66 -4.54
N PHE A 215 2.93 0.13 -4.08
CA PHE A 215 1.65 0.19 -4.81
C PHE A 215 0.92 1.53 -4.68
N PHE A 216 1.42 2.46 -3.85
CA PHE A 216 0.75 3.75 -3.64
C PHE A 216 1.13 4.79 -4.69
N THR A 217 2.35 4.75 -5.20
CA THR A 217 2.85 5.84 -6.04
C THR A 217 4.01 5.41 -6.93
N GLY A 218 4.10 6.01 -8.11
CA GLY A 218 5.28 5.96 -8.97
C GLY A 218 6.45 6.84 -8.50
N SER A 219 6.21 7.75 -7.54
CA SER A 219 7.20 8.71 -7.02
C SER A 219 8.18 8.10 -6.02
N ILE A 220 8.58 6.84 -6.22
CA ILE A 220 9.44 6.10 -5.28
C ILE A 220 10.85 6.67 -5.13
N PHE A 221 11.29 7.46 -6.10
CA PHE A 221 12.60 8.12 -6.10
C PHE A 221 12.56 9.50 -5.43
N SER A 222 11.40 9.94 -4.95
CA SER A 222 11.29 11.21 -4.25
C SER A 222 11.82 11.09 -2.81
N PRO A 223 12.53 12.11 -2.28
CA PRO A 223 13.00 12.10 -0.90
C PRO A 223 11.86 11.95 0.12
N GLU A 224 10.69 12.50 -0.17
CA GLU A 224 9.51 12.45 0.69
C GLU A 224 8.99 11.02 0.82
N TYR A 225 8.91 10.28 -0.29
CA TYR A 225 8.54 8.87 -0.26
C TYR A 225 9.53 8.07 0.58
N ALA A 226 10.83 8.22 0.32
CA ALA A 226 11.87 7.52 1.07
C ALA A 226 11.79 7.82 2.58
N PHE A 227 11.56 9.09 2.94
CA PHE A 227 11.38 9.51 4.33
C PHE A 227 10.17 8.83 4.98
N LEU A 228 9.01 8.80 4.30
CA LEU A 228 7.80 8.16 4.83
C LEU A 228 7.99 6.66 5.09
N ILE A 229 8.76 5.96 4.27
CA ILE A 229 9.03 4.53 4.49
C ILE A 229 10.00 4.31 5.63
N VAL A 230 11.02 5.14 5.75
CA VAL A 230 12.12 4.96 6.71
C VAL A 230 11.77 5.49 8.10
N CYS A 231 10.90 6.50 8.22
CA CYS A 231 10.55 7.14 9.50
C CYS A 231 10.09 6.14 10.58
N PRO A 232 9.17 5.19 10.32
CA PRO A 232 8.78 4.19 11.31
C PRO A 232 9.96 3.30 11.78
N PHE A 233 10.94 3.03 10.92
CA PHE A 233 12.13 2.25 11.28
C PHE A 233 13.12 3.06 12.13
N ILE A 234 13.34 4.33 11.79
CA ILE A 234 14.18 5.24 12.60
C ILE A 234 13.60 5.35 14.00
N LEU A 235 12.29 5.60 14.11
CA LEU A 235 11.64 5.76 15.39
C LEU A 235 11.74 4.50 16.24
N ARG A 236 11.53 3.32 15.64
CA ARG A 236 11.76 2.05 16.32
C ARG A 236 13.18 1.92 16.85
N LYS A 237 14.18 2.26 16.02
CA LYS A 237 15.58 2.18 16.41
C LYS A 237 15.88 3.14 17.56
N ALA A 238 15.33 4.35 17.53
CA ALA A 238 15.48 5.33 18.59
C ALA A 238 14.88 4.85 19.93
N LEU A 239 13.68 4.25 19.91
CA LEU A 239 13.04 3.70 21.10
C LEU A 239 13.82 2.54 21.72
N ASN A 240 14.36 1.65 20.89
CA ASN A 240 15.21 0.56 21.37
C ASN A 240 16.51 1.04 22.03
N ILE A 241 16.99 2.25 21.71
CA ILE A 241 18.18 2.85 22.34
C ILE A 241 17.82 3.45 23.71
N THR A 242 16.59 3.94 23.89
CA THR A 242 16.14 4.46 25.20
C THR A 242 15.81 3.36 26.22
N ASP A 243 15.52 2.15 25.75
CA ASP A 243 15.23 0.98 26.60
C ASP A 243 16.48 0.15 26.97
N SER A 244 17.65 0.49 26.42
CA SER A 244 18.95 -0.18 26.65
C SER A 244 19.87 0.62 27.53
#